data_AF-A0A5J4N9W5-F1
#
_entry.id   AF-A0A5J4N9W5-F1
#
_cell.length_a   1.000
_cell.length_b   1.000
_cell.length_c   1.000
_cell.angle_alpha   90.00
_cell.angle_beta   90.00
_cell.angle_gamma   90.00
#
_symmetry.space_group_name_H-M   'P 1'
#
loop_
_entity.id
_entity.type
_entity.pdbx_description
1 polymer ?
#
loop_
_entity_poly.entity_id
_entity_poly.type
_entity_poly.pdbx_seq_one_letter_code
_entity_poly.pdbx_strand_id
1 'polypeptide(L)'
;MFSSRGIVVTDPCTESHSLLQMLRERVSTRQWVRDDDASACVGCHREFSISNRKGLVLHAGTSIDTVYTLIFDTFQHHCRNCGGIFCGNCSSNRASTASSKDPVRVCRLCYRELTKHDVI
;
A
#
# COMPACT_ATOMS: atom_id res chain seq x y z
N MET A 1 -36.95 -46.88 19.09
CA MET A 1 -36.70 -46.39 20.46
C MET A 1 -35.57 -45.36 20.38
N PHE A 2 -35.91 -44.11 20.70
CA PHE A 2 -35.17 -42.83 20.73
C PHE A 2 -33.95 -42.60 19.80
N SER A 3 -34.17 -41.68 18.85
CA SER A 3 -33.16 -41.06 17.98
C SER A 3 -32.51 -39.89 18.73
N SER A 4 -31.19 -39.98 18.96
CA SER A 4 -30.40 -38.89 19.53
C SER A 4 -29.67 -38.17 18.40
N ARG A 5 -30.22 -37.02 17.98
CA ARG A 5 -29.51 -36.04 17.15
C ARG A 5 -28.30 -35.54 17.93
N GLY A 6 -27.09 -35.85 17.44
CA GLY A 6 -25.86 -35.26 17.97
C GLY A 6 -25.86 -33.76 17.73
N ILE A 7 -25.93 -32.99 18.80
CA ILE A 7 -25.62 -31.57 18.80
C ILE A 7 -24.11 -31.47 18.62
N VAL A 8 -23.66 -31.01 17.47
CA VAL A 8 -22.26 -30.62 17.27
C VAL A 8 -22.08 -29.35 18.09
N VAL A 9 -21.53 -29.47 19.30
CA VAL A 9 -21.07 -28.31 20.06
C VAL A 9 -19.80 -27.87 19.34
N THR A 10 -19.91 -26.91 18.43
CA THR A 10 -18.72 -26.28 17.84
C THR A 10 -18.03 -25.53 18.96
N ASP A 11 -16.85 -26.01 19.38
CA ASP A 11 -16.03 -25.36 20.39
C ASP A 11 -15.78 -23.89 19.99
N PRO A 12 -16.07 -22.91 20.87
CA PRO A 12 -15.83 -21.48 20.60
C PRO A 12 -14.35 -21.14 20.30
N CYS A 13 -13.44 -22.06 20.63
CA CYS A 13 -11.99 -21.91 20.49
C CYS A 13 -11.49 -22.14 19.05
N THR A 14 -12.17 -22.98 18.26
CA THR A 14 -11.74 -23.27 16.87
C THR A 14 -12.13 -22.17 15.88
N GLU A 15 -13.27 -21.51 16.09
CA GLU A 15 -13.70 -20.32 15.30
C GLU A 15 -12.76 -19.12 15.50
N SER A 16 -12.20 -18.98 16.71
CA SER A 16 -11.25 -17.90 17.02
C SER A 16 -9.87 -18.16 16.40
N HIS A 17 -9.45 -19.42 16.27
CA HIS A 17 -8.19 -19.76 15.60
C HIS A 17 -8.25 -19.52 14.09
N SER A 18 -9.35 -19.86 13.42
CA SER A 18 -9.52 -19.64 11.97
C SER A 18 -9.56 -18.15 11.64
N LEU A 19 -10.29 -17.34 12.42
CA LEU A 19 -10.33 -15.88 12.24
C LEU A 19 -8.96 -15.24 12.52
N LEU A 20 -8.26 -15.64 13.58
CA LEU A 20 -6.91 -15.14 13.85
C LEU A 20 -5.93 -15.55 12.76
N GLN A 21 -6.05 -16.74 12.19
CA GLN A 21 -5.22 -17.18 11.07
C GLN A 21 -5.52 -16.35 9.81
N MET A 22 -6.79 -16.11 9.48
CA MET A 22 -7.17 -15.23 8.36
C MET A 22 -6.73 -13.78 8.58
N LEU A 23 -6.76 -13.28 9.82
CA LEU A 23 -6.26 -11.96 10.17
C LEU A 23 -4.72 -11.89 10.10
N ARG A 24 -4.02 -12.93 10.57
CA ARG A 24 -2.56 -13.07 10.44
C ARG A 24 -2.14 -13.11 8.98
N GLU A 25 -2.84 -13.87 8.14
CA GLU A 25 -2.60 -13.91 6.69
C GLU A 25 -2.81 -12.52 6.08
N ARG A 26 -3.90 -11.82 6.40
CA ARG A 26 -4.17 -10.45 5.92
C ARG A 26 -3.12 -9.42 6.37
N VAL A 27 -2.55 -9.58 7.57
CA VAL A 27 -1.43 -8.75 8.05
C VAL A 27 -0.12 -9.13 7.35
N SER A 28 0.08 -10.43 7.11
CA SER A 28 1.26 -11.00 6.44
C SER A 28 1.38 -10.61 4.97
N THR A 29 0.26 -10.35 4.27
CA THR A 29 0.30 -9.89 2.88
C THR A 29 0.75 -8.44 2.72
N ARG A 30 1.00 -7.69 3.81
CA ARG A 30 1.67 -6.37 3.77
C ARG A 30 3.17 -6.51 3.57
N GLN A 31 3.56 -7.33 2.59
CA GLN A 31 4.95 -7.55 2.26
C GLN A 31 5.43 -6.38 1.40
N TRP A 32 6.62 -5.85 1.72
CA TRP A 32 7.28 -4.85 0.89
C TRP A 32 7.48 -5.45 -0.50
N VAL A 33 6.70 -4.97 -1.48
CA VAL A 33 6.78 -5.46 -2.86
C VAL A 33 8.14 -5.06 -3.39
N ARG A 34 8.87 -6.00 -4.01
CA ARG A 34 10.14 -5.68 -4.66
C ARG A 34 9.86 -4.75 -5.83
N ASP A 35 10.77 -3.83 -6.07
CA ASP A 35 10.65 -2.79 -7.11
C ASP A 35 10.39 -3.40 -8.50
N ASP A 36 11.00 -4.56 -8.78
CA ASP A 36 10.86 -5.30 -10.04
C ASP A 36 9.46 -5.91 -10.25
N ASP A 37 8.68 -6.12 -9.19
CA ASP A 37 7.36 -6.75 -9.24
C ASP A 37 6.22 -5.73 -9.41
N ALA A 38 6.49 -4.43 -9.23
CA ALA A 38 5.50 -3.39 -9.42
C ALA A 38 5.59 -2.76 -10.81
N SER A 39 4.77 -3.28 -11.72
CA SER A 39 4.61 -2.73 -13.07
C SER A 39 3.72 -1.49 -13.13
N ALA A 40 2.92 -1.21 -12.10
CA ALA A 40 2.04 -0.05 -12.07
C ALA A 40 1.78 0.49 -10.66
N CYS A 41 1.44 1.78 -10.59
CA CYS A 41 1.05 2.44 -9.35
C CYS A 41 -0.20 1.79 -8.76
N VAL A 42 -0.13 1.31 -7.51
CA VAL A 42 -1.27 0.71 -6.81
C VAL A 42 -2.44 1.69 -6.63
N GLY A 43 -2.16 3.00 -6.62
CA GLY A 43 -3.19 4.03 -6.39
C GLY A 43 -3.92 4.52 -7.63
N CYS A 44 -3.30 4.48 -8.82
CA CYS A 44 -3.89 5.03 -10.06
C CYS A 44 -3.67 4.14 -11.29
N HIS A 45 -3.05 2.98 -11.14
CA HIS A 45 -2.74 2.01 -12.18
C HIS A 45 -1.89 2.53 -13.35
N ARG A 46 -1.25 3.69 -13.21
CA ARG A 46 -0.26 4.16 -14.17
C ARG A 46 0.93 3.20 -14.17
N GLU A 47 1.27 2.69 -15.35
CA GLU A 47 2.44 1.84 -15.52
C GLU A 47 3.72 2.59 -15.14
N PHE A 48 4.60 1.91 -14.41
CA PHE A 48 5.98 2.35 -14.27
C PHE A 48 6.71 1.86 -15.51
N SER A 49 7.55 2.68 -16.14
CA SER A 49 8.31 2.25 -17.31
C SER A 49 9.43 1.28 -16.89
N ILE A 50 9.10 -0.01 -16.72
CA ILE A 50 10.04 -1.07 -16.32
C ILE A 50 11.16 -1.23 -17.37
N SER A 51 10.94 -0.81 -18.61
CA SER A 51 11.97 -0.73 -19.64
C SER A 51 11.99 0.68 -20.23
N ASN A 52 12.71 1.62 -19.61
CA ASN A 52 13.56 2.63 -20.28
C ASN A 52 13.82 3.88 -19.41
N ARG A 53 15.04 3.99 -18.87
CA ARG A 53 15.81 5.26 -18.93
C ARG A 53 16.17 5.61 -20.38
N LYS A 54 15.21 5.58 -21.32
CA LYS A 54 15.42 5.98 -22.71
C LYS A 54 14.36 7.00 -23.05
N GLY A 55 14.77 8.26 -22.97
CA GLY A 55 14.11 9.39 -23.59
C GLY A 55 12.79 9.77 -22.93
N LEU A 56 12.85 10.52 -21.83
CA LEU A 56 11.93 11.64 -21.72
C LEU A 56 12.20 12.46 -22.99
N VAL A 57 11.30 12.40 -23.98
CA VAL A 57 11.41 13.25 -25.17
C VAL A 57 11.15 14.67 -24.66
N LEU A 58 12.24 15.35 -24.29
CA LEU A 58 12.22 16.76 -23.96
C LEU A 58 11.87 17.49 -25.26
N HIS A 59 10.59 17.77 -25.46
CA HIS A 59 10.18 18.70 -26.49
C HIS A 59 10.79 20.05 -26.15
N ALA A 60 11.40 20.72 -27.13
CA ALA A 60 11.92 22.08 -26.95
C ALA A 60 10.79 22.97 -26.40
N GLY A 61 10.95 23.47 -25.17
CA GLY A 61 9.93 24.28 -24.48
C GLY A 61 9.30 23.66 -23.22
N THR A 62 9.63 22.42 -22.85
CA THR A 62 9.21 21.88 -21.54
C THR A 62 9.92 22.60 -20.40
N SER A 63 9.17 23.23 -19.49
CA SER A 63 9.75 23.89 -18.31
C SER A 63 10.49 22.88 -17.42
N ILE A 64 11.50 23.36 -16.70
CA ILE A 64 12.25 22.57 -15.72
C ILE A 64 11.29 21.92 -14.70
N ASP A 65 10.24 22.63 -14.28
CA ASP A 65 9.20 22.11 -13.39
C ASP A 65 8.44 20.93 -14.00
N THR A 66 8.18 20.97 -15.30
CA THR A 66 7.52 19.88 -16.04
C THR A 66 8.44 18.65 -16.11
N VAL A 67 9.75 18.86 -16.32
CA VAL A 67 10.74 17.78 -16.33
C VAL A 67 10.81 17.09 -14.96
N TYR A 68 10.90 17.87 -13.87
CA TYR A 68 10.93 17.32 -12.51
C TYR A 68 9.63 16.59 -12.14
N THR A 69 8.48 17.12 -12.57
CA THR A 69 7.17 16.49 -12.32
C THR A 69 7.09 15.12 -13.01
N LEU A 70 7.51 15.02 -14.27
CA LEU A 70 7.50 13.75 -15.01
C LEU A 70 8.47 12.72 -14.41
N ILE A 71 9.66 13.13 -13.97
CA ILE A 71 10.62 12.24 -13.29
C ILE A 71 10.08 11.77 -11.93
N PHE A 72 9.51 12.69 -11.14
CA PHE A 72 9.00 12.40 -9.81
C PHE A 72 7.77 11.48 -9.82
N ASP A 73 6.92 11.61 -10.85
CA ASP A 73 5.73 10.78 -11.03
C ASP A 73 6.02 9.41 -11.66
N THR A 74 7.12 9.25 -12.39
CA THR A 74 7.51 7.97 -13.01
C THR A 74 8.38 7.10 -12.11
N PHE A 75 8.98 7.68 -11.06
CA PHE A 75 9.68 6.91 -10.04
C PHE A 75 8.70 6.12 -9.15
N GLN A 76 9.13 4.91 -8.78
CA GLN A 76 8.44 4.07 -7.81
C GLN A 76 8.68 4.61 -6.39
N HIS A 77 7.61 4.75 -5.61
CA HIS A 77 7.67 5.19 -4.22
C HIS A 77 6.88 4.24 -3.31
N HIS A 78 7.55 3.68 -2.30
CA HIS A 78 6.85 2.86 -1.30
C HIS A 78 6.07 3.70 -0.31
N CYS A 79 4.87 3.25 0.05
CA CYS A 79 4.20 3.70 1.25
C CYS A 79 4.85 3.03 2.46
N ARG A 80 5.38 3.80 3.41
CA ARG A 80 6.05 3.25 4.60
C ARG A 80 5.07 2.62 5.61
N ASN A 81 3.77 2.83 5.44
CA ASN A 81 2.73 2.23 6.28
C ASN A 81 2.18 0.90 5.72
N CYS A 82 1.91 0.82 4.41
CA CYS A 82 1.31 -0.38 3.80
C CYS A 82 2.25 -1.19 2.90
N GLY A 83 3.44 -0.69 2.57
CA GLY A 83 4.45 -1.38 1.75
C GLY A 83 4.19 -1.36 0.23
N GLY A 84 3.04 -0.87 -0.23
CA GLY A 84 2.71 -0.80 -1.66
C GLY A 84 3.51 0.27 -2.41
N ILE A 85 3.62 0.10 -3.73
CA ILE A 85 4.38 0.98 -4.64
C ILE A 85 3.43 1.95 -5.37
N PHE A 86 3.77 3.24 -5.35
CA PHE A 86 2.95 4.34 -5.85
C PHE A 86 3.78 5.34 -6.66
N CYS A 87 3.15 6.11 -7.54
CA CYS A 87 3.78 7.30 -8.13
C CYS A 87 3.93 8.43 -7.10
N GLY A 88 4.69 9.47 -7.46
CA GLY A 88 4.90 10.66 -6.64
C GLY A 88 3.58 11.31 -6.20
N ASN A 89 2.66 11.50 -7.14
CA ASN A 89 1.34 12.09 -6.87
C ASN A 89 0.44 11.23 -5.94
N CYS A 90 0.50 9.89 -6.03
CA CYS A 90 -0.31 9.00 -5.19
C CYS A 90 0.29 8.80 -3.77
N SER A 91 1.53 9.26 -3.56
CA SER A 91 2.26 9.14 -2.30
C SER A 91 2.89 10.46 -1.86
N SER A 92 2.28 11.60 -2.19
CA SER A 92 2.83 12.93 -1.90
C SER A 92 2.78 13.32 -0.42
N ASN A 93 1.98 12.63 0.39
CA ASN A 93 1.76 12.99 1.78
C ASN A 93 2.77 12.33 2.73
N ARG A 94 2.97 12.95 3.89
CA ARG A 94 3.74 12.39 5.00
C ARG A 94 2.88 12.33 6.26
N ALA A 95 2.93 11.22 6.98
CA ALA A 95 2.23 11.04 8.25
C ALA A 95 3.12 10.32 9.25
N SER A 96 2.84 10.54 10.54
CA SER A 96 3.44 9.78 11.63
C SER A 96 2.95 8.34 11.57
N THR A 97 3.86 7.39 11.82
CA THR A 97 3.56 5.96 11.82
C THR A 97 4.10 5.35 13.10
N ALA A 98 3.58 4.20 13.53
CA ALA A 98 4.10 3.52 14.72
C ALA A 98 5.60 3.17 14.62
N SER A 99 6.12 3.03 13.39
CA SER A 99 7.53 2.70 13.13
C SER A 99 8.49 3.89 13.20
N SER A 100 8.03 5.13 13.15
CA SER A 100 8.89 6.31 13.05
C SER A 100 8.30 7.52 13.77
N LYS A 101 9.15 8.19 14.57
CA LYS A 101 8.80 9.45 15.26
C LYS A 101 8.63 10.61 14.28
N ASP A 102 9.38 10.58 13.17
CA ASP A 102 9.29 11.61 12.13
C ASP A 102 8.25 11.22 11.06
N PRO A 103 7.51 12.19 10.47
CA PRO A 103 6.55 11.93 9.41
C PRO A 103 7.19 11.30 8.16
N VAL A 104 6.71 10.12 7.80
CA VAL A 104 7.21 9.33 6.65
C VAL A 104 6.24 9.38 5.48
N ARG A 105 6.77 9.17 4.27
CA ARG A 105 5.96 9.15 3.04
C ARG A 105 4.93 8.02 3.10
N VAL A 106 3.66 8.37 2.84
CA VAL A 106 2.55 7.41 2.81
C VAL A 106 1.64 7.66 1.61
N CYS A 107 0.96 6.63 1.13
CA CYS A 107 -0.07 6.79 0.11
C CYS A 107 -1.27 7.58 0.64
N ARG A 108 -2.10 8.12 -0.26
CA ARG A 108 -3.29 8.91 0.12
C ARG A 108 -4.24 8.17 1.07
N LEU A 109 -4.42 6.85 0.90
CA LEU A 109 -5.30 6.04 1.74
C LEU A 109 -4.76 5.96 3.17
N CYS A 110 -3.49 5.58 3.33
CA CYS A 110 -2.85 5.51 4.65
C CYS A 110 -2.75 6.88 5.33
N TYR A 111 -2.50 7.95 4.57
CA TYR A 111 -2.52 9.30 5.13
C TYR A 111 -3.86 9.60 5.80
N ARG A 112 -4.97 9.34 5.11
CA ARG A 112 -6.32 9.56 5.64
C ARG A 112 -6.64 8.69 6.85
N GLU A 113 -6.10 7.48 6.93
CA GLU A 113 -6.31 6.59 8.09
C GLU A 113 -5.53 7.09 9.30
N LEU A 114 -4.26 7.46 9.12
CA LEU A 114 -3.37 7.89 10.19
C LEU A 114 -3.79 9.25 10.77
N THR A 115 -4.22 10.21 9.94
CA THR A 115 -4.59 11.55 10.41
C THR A 115 -6.02 11.65 10.96
N LYS A 116 -6.85 10.62 10.77
CA LYS A 116 -8.19 10.55 11.38
C LYS A 116 -8.14 10.26 12.88
N HIS A 117 -7.01 9.78 13.41
CA HIS A 117 -6.84 9.48 14.84
C HIS A 117 -6.26 10.64 15.65
N ASP A 118 -5.86 11.74 15.00
CA ASP A 118 -5.37 12.95 15.67
C ASP A 118 -6.52 13.90 16.10
N VAL A 119 -7.78 13.48 15.95
CA VAL A 119 -8.97 14.26 16.32
C VAL A 119 -9.74 13.51 17.41
N ILE A 120 -9.20 13.49 18.63
CA ILE A 120 -9.93 13.21 19.88
C ILE A 120 -9.44 14.20 20.93
#